data_AF-A0A2E5V3P9-F1
#
_entry.id   AF-A0A2E5V3P9-F1
#
_cell.length_a   1.000
_cell.length_b   1.000
_cell.length_c   1.000
_cell.angle_alpha   90.00
_cell.angle_beta   90.00
_cell.angle_gamma   90.00
#
_symmetry.space_group_name_H-M   'P 1'
#
loop_
_entity.id
_entity.type
_entity.pdbx_description
1 polymer ?
#
loop_
_entity_poly.entity_id
_entity_poly.type
_entity_poly.pdbx_seq_one_letter_code
_entity_poly.pdbx_strand_id
1 'polypeptide(L)'
;MIIDKIPEFDDNQLLNLYRNAIRYLDHAEKRKEAGEILEAISSEWKLRLEQFDKGNYKATTPKIGLLKKMGYVVGQEGVKTVTRHKILDYIMENDLPPVSSPSYMEEWGSPMSRYRYKKLHRVLNAFVTGNQNKENIEKAIIEWKEDIDYIENNWRLKVF
;
A
#
# COMPACT_ATOMS: atom_id res chain seq x y z
N MET A 1 0.40 24.67 6.26
CA MET A 1 -0.57 23.62 5.88
C MET A 1 -0.13 22.28 6.47
N ILE A 2 -0.98 21.25 6.50
CA ILE A 2 -0.57 19.92 7.03
C ILE A 2 0.58 19.32 6.22
N ILE A 3 0.60 19.60 4.91
CA ILE A 3 1.64 19.17 3.97
C ILE A 3 3.03 19.63 4.40
N ASP A 4 3.17 20.89 4.85
CA ASP A 4 4.46 21.45 5.27
C ASP A 4 5.05 20.74 6.51
N LYS A 5 4.22 20.00 7.27
CA LYS A 5 4.64 19.26 8.47
C LYS A 5 4.98 17.79 8.19
N ILE A 6 4.74 17.29 6.98
CA ILE A 6 4.99 15.89 6.61
C ILE A 6 6.44 15.44 6.91
N PRO A 7 7.49 16.24 6.64
CA PRO A 7 8.86 15.84 6.97
C PRO A 7 9.12 15.65 8.47
N GLU A 8 8.32 16.29 9.33
CA GLU A 8 8.43 16.19 10.79
C GLU A 8 7.71 14.96 11.36
N PHE A 9 6.86 14.30 10.58
CA PHE A 9 6.04 13.18 11.05
C PHE A 9 6.85 11.88 11.11
N ASP A 10 6.68 11.10 12.19
CA ASP A 10 7.19 9.74 12.22
C ASP A 10 6.42 8.81 11.24
N ASP A 11 6.92 7.59 11.00
CA ASP A 11 6.27 6.67 10.05
C ASP A 11 4.81 6.38 10.41
N ASN A 12 4.49 6.27 11.69
CA ASN A 12 3.15 5.93 12.14
C ASN A 12 2.19 7.11 11.95
N GLN A 13 2.66 8.33 12.20
CA GLN A 13 1.94 9.56 11.90
C GLN A 13 1.68 9.69 10.39
N LEU A 14 2.69 9.44 9.54
CA LEU A 14 2.51 9.44 8.08
C LEU A 14 1.52 8.38 7.61
N LEU A 15 1.56 7.17 8.18
CA LEU A 15 0.63 6.11 7.80
C LEU A 15 -0.81 6.40 8.23
N ASN A 16 -0.99 7.02 9.39
CA ASN A 16 -2.31 7.47 9.83
C ASN A 16 -2.83 8.57 8.89
N LEU A 17 -1.98 9.52 8.52
CA LEU A 17 -2.33 10.56 7.55
C LEU A 17 -2.68 9.96 6.18
N TYR A 18 -1.87 9.04 5.67
CA TYR A 18 -2.11 8.27 4.45
C TYR A 18 -3.48 7.56 4.48
N ARG A 19 -3.77 6.79 5.54
CA ARG A 19 -5.04 6.05 5.67
C ARG A 19 -6.25 6.99 5.68
N ASN A 20 -6.12 8.15 6.33
CA ASN A 20 -7.17 9.17 6.33
C ASN A 20 -7.36 9.77 4.94
N ALA A 21 -6.27 10.10 4.24
CA ALA A 21 -6.33 10.64 2.89
C ALA A 21 -6.95 9.64 1.89
N ILE A 22 -6.58 8.35 1.95
CA ILE A 22 -7.22 7.29 1.14
C ILE A 22 -8.74 7.26 1.33
N ARG A 23 -9.22 7.36 2.58
CA ARG A 23 -10.66 7.42 2.87
C ARG A 23 -11.30 8.69 2.32
N TYR A 24 -10.62 9.83 2.42
CA TYR A 24 -11.14 11.12 1.94
C TYR A 24 -11.17 11.26 0.42
N LEU A 25 -10.54 10.36 -0.35
CA LEU A 25 -10.72 10.32 -1.80
C LEU A 25 -12.18 10.08 -2.23
N ASP A 26 -13.02 9.47 -1.39
CA ASP A 26 -14.47 9.32 -1.69
C ASP A 26 -15.29 10.58 -1.45
N HIS A 27 -14.73 11.57 -0.73
CA HIS A 27 -15.45 12.78 -0.34
C HIS A 27 -15.16 13.89 -1.33
N ALA A 28 -16.16 14.28 -2.14
CA ALA A 28 -15.98 15.25 -3.23
C ALA A 28 -15.27 16.54 -2.78
N GLU A 29 -15.68 17.10 -1.65
CA GLU A 29 -15.12 18.34 -1.09
C GLU A 29 -13.66 18.20 -0.62
N LYS A 30 -13.27 17.00 -0.16
CA LYS A 30 -11.93 16.72 0.39
C LYS A 30 -11.01 15.98 -0.58
N ARG A 31 -11.52 15.54 -1.73
CA ARG A 31 -10.79 14.70 -2.68
C ARG A 31 -9.51 15.37 -3.16
N LYS A 32 -9.57 16.66 -3.48
CA LYS A 32 -8.41 17.42 -3.96
C LYS A 32 -7.32 17.48 -2.89
N GLU A 33 -7.67 17.95 -1.70
CA GLU A 33 -6.75 18.04 -0.56
C GLU A 33 -6.17 16.65 -0.19
N ALA A 34 -7.00 15.61 -0.20
CA ALA A 34 -6.54 14.25 0.03
C ALA A 34 -5.52 13.78 -1.02
N GLY A 35 -5.73 14.13 -2.29
CA GLY A 35 -4.77 13.85 -3.36
C GLY A 35 -3.43 14.56 -3.14
N GLU A 36 -3.45 15.86 -2.81
CA GLU A 36 -2.25 16.65 -2.52
C GLU A 36 -1.48 16.10 -1.31
N ILE A 37 -2.19 15.65 -0.27
CA ILE A 37 -1.59 14.98 0.89
C ILE A 37 -0.91 13.66 0.48
N LEU A 38 -1.57 12.84 -0.34
CA LEU A 38 -1.01 11.56 -0.79
C LEU A 38 0.25 11.75 -1.65
N GLU A 39 0.25 12.75 -2.54
CA GLU A 39 1.42 13.10 -3.34
C GLU A 39 2.61 13.56 -2.48
N ALA A 40 2.34 14.39 -1.47
CA ALA A 40 3.36 14.84 -0.53
C ALA A 40 3.91 13.68 0.33
N ILE A 41 3.05 12.76 0.78
CA ILE A 41 3.46 11.55 1.50
C ILE A 41 4.32 10.65 0.62
N SER A 42 3.93 10.43 -0.64
CA SER A 42 4.72 9.65 -1.60
C SER A 42 6.12 10.25 -1.75
N SER A 43 6.21 11.56 -1.93
CA SER A 43 7.48 12.27 -2.05
C SER A 43 8.36 12.11 -0.81
N GLU A 44 7.76 12.19 0.39
CA GLU A 44 8.48 11.96 1.65
C GLU A 44 8.95 10.51 1.79
N TRP A 45 8.12 9.53 1.42
CA TRP A 45 8.52 8.13 1.45
C TRP A 45 9.65 7.81 0.48
N LYS A 46 9.68 8.44 -0.69
CA LYS A 46 10.82 8.35 -1.61
C LYS A 46 12.11 8.80 -0.93
N LEU A 47 12.11 9.97 -0.29
CA LEU A 47 13.28 10.48 0.44
C LEU A 47 13.72 9.52 1.55
N ARG A 48 12.76 8.97 2.31
CA ARG A 48 13.06 8.00 3.37
C ARG A 48 13.62 6.69 2.84
N LEU A 49 13.12 6.18 1.71
CA LEU A 49 13.66 4.98 1.06
C LEU A 49 15.11 5.20 0.63
N GLU A 50 15.43 6.34 0.03
CA GLU A 50 16.81 6.67 -0.35
C GLU A 50 17.76 6.71 0.85
N GLN A 51 17.29 7.20 2.00
CA GLN A 51 18.07 7.17 3.26
C GLN A 51 18.11 5.78 3.89
N PHE A 52 17.06 4.99 3.73
CA PHE A 52 16.95 3.61 4.21
C PHE A 52 17.97 2.71 3.51
N ASP A 53 18.11 2.84 2.20
CA ASP A 53 19.10 2.11 1.40
C ASP A 53 20.54 2.46 1.78
N LYS A 54 20.78 3.71 2.19
CA LYS A 54 22.08 4.19 2.68
C LYS A 54 22.37 3.80 4.14
N GLY A 55 21.40 3.21 4.85
CA GLY A 55 21.50 2.89 6.27
C GLY A 55 21.33 4.09 7.22
N ASN A 56 20.95 5.25 6.69
CA ASN A 56 20.72 6.49 7.44
C ASN A 56 19.30 6.61 7.99
N TYR A 57 18.41 5.68 7.61
CA TYR A 57 17.05 5.57 8.11
C TYR A 57 16.82 4.17 8.67
N LYS A 58 15.92 4.05 9.65
CA LYS A 58 15.44 2.77 10.15
C LYS A 58 13.93 2.78 10.15
N ALA A 59 13.32 1.82 9.48
CA ALA A 59 11.88 1.61 9.56
C ALA A 59 11.48 1.36 11.02
N THR A 60 10.56 2.17 11.54
CA THR A 60 10.13 2.10 12.95
C THR A 60 9.19 0.93 13.27
N THR A 61 8.96 0.05 12.30
CA THR A 61 7.80 -0.85 12.31
C THR A 61 8.19 -2.31 12.59
N PRO A 62 7.41 -3.07 13.38
CA PRO A 62 7.58 -4.52 13.51
C PRO A 62 7.50 -5.24 12.15
N LYS A 63 7.87 -6.53 12.10
CA LYS A 63 7.84 -7.44 10.92
C LYS A 63 6.41 -7.69 10.36
N ILE A 64 5.66 -6.64 10.05
CA ILE A 64 4.35 -6.68 9.40
C ILE A 64 4.58 -6.39 7.91
N GLY A 65 3.95 -7.18 7.02
CA GLY A 65 4.08 -7.01 5.58
C GLY A 65 3.49 -5.68 5.07
N LEU A 66 3.99 -5.22 3.91
CA LEU A 66 3.62 -3.92 3.32
C LEU A 66 2.11 -3.70 3.22
N LEU A 67 1.34 -4.66 2.69
CA LEU A 67 -0.12 -4.50 2.51
C LEU A 67 -0.82 -4.17 3.84
N LYS A 68 -0.53 -4.94 4.89
CA LYS A 68 -1.09 -4.70 6.21
C LYS A 68 -0.62 -3.35 6.78
N LYS A 69 0.62 -2.94 6.52
CA LYS A 69 1.15 -1.62 6.91
C LYS A 69 0.37 -0.50 6.23
N MET A 70 0.06 -0.64 4.94
CA MET A 70 -0.80 0.26 4.16
C MET A 70 -2.28 0.16 4.56
N GLY A 71 -2.66 -0.69 5.52
CA GLY A 71 -4.04 -0.81 5.98
C GLY A 71 -4.94 -1.67 5.08
N TYR A 72 -4.36 -2.43 4.16
CA TYR A 72 -5.10 -3.45 3.41
C TYR A 72 -5.48 -4.60 4.34
N VAL A 73 -6.79 -4.82 4.50
CA VAL A 73 -7.37 -5.87 5.34
C VAL A 73 -8.63 -6.41 4.65
N VAL A 74 -8.76 -7.73 4.61
CA VAL A 74 -9.93 -8.48 4.12
C VAL A 74 -10.57 -9.28 5.26
N GLY A 75 -11.70 -9.92 5.00
CA GLY A 75 -12.41 -10.77 5.93
C GLY A 75 -13.46 -10.01 6.74
N GLN A 76 -13.81 -10.53 7.92
CA GLN A 76 -14.90 -9.96 8.72
C GLN A 76 -14.61 -8.52 9.16
N GLU A 77 -13.38 -8.27 9.62
CA GLU A 77 -12.87 -6.94 9.98
C GLU A 77 -12.17 -6.22 8.81
N GLY A 78 -12.51 -6.62 7.57
CA GLY A 78 -11.94 -6.07 6.34
C GLY A 78 -12.42 -4.65 6.05
N VAL A 79 -11.61 -3.89 5.30
CA VAL A 79 -12.07 -2.61 4.74
C VAL A 79 -12.90 -2.87 3.48
N LYS A 80 -13.76 -1.91 3.11
CA LYS A 80 -14.62 -1.99 1.92
C LYS A 80 -13.79 -2.20 0.65
N THR A 81 -14.36 -2.91 -0.34
CA THR A 81 -13.73 -3.17 -1.65
C THR A 81 -13.15 -1.91 -2.30
N VAL A 82 -13.90 -0.80 -2.32
CA VAL A 82 -13.44 0.48 -2.87
C VAL A 82 -12.18 0.99 -2.16
N THR A 83 -12.10 0.85 -0.83
CA THR A 83 -10.92 1.23 -0.06
C THR A 83 -9.75 0.29 -0.33
N ARG A 84 -9.99 -1.02 -0.44
CA ARG A 84 -8.94 -1.99 -0.81
C ARG A 84 -8.35 -1.66 -2.17
N HIS A 85 -9.18 -1.45 -3.18
CA HIS A 85 -8.76 -1.10 -4.53
C HIS A 85 -7.91 0.18 -4.56
N LYS A 86 -8.30 1.24 -3.84
CA LYS A 86 -7.47 2.45 -3.71
C LYS A 86 -6.11 2.20 -3.07
N ILE A 87 -6.05 1.34 -2.06
CA ILE A 87 -4.77 0.97 -1.44
C ILE A 87 -3.90 0.21 -2.47
N LEU A 88 -4.49 -0.71 -3.22
CA LEU A 88 -3.81 -1.47 -4.26
C LEU A 88 -3.31 -0.56 -5.40
N ASP A 89 -4.13 0.39 -5.86
CA ASP A 89 -3.75 1.40 -6.85
C ASP A 89 -2.63 2.28 -6.33
N TYR A 90 -2.74 2.76 -5.08
CA TYR A 90 -1.67 3.54 -4.47
C TYR A 90 -0.35 2.75 -4.42
N ILE A 91 -0.40 1.46 -4.03
CA ILE A 91 0.78 0.59 -4.02
C ILE A 91 1.36 0.41 -5.43
N MET A 92 0.55 0.46 -6.49
CA MET A 92 1.04 0.40 -7.86
C MET A 92 1.67 1.72 -8.31
N GLU A 93 1.08 2.85 -7.95
CA GLU A 93 1.37 4.18 -8.53
C GLU A 93 2.44 4.98 -7.79
N ASN A 94 2.62 4.74 -6.49
CA ASN A 94 3.35 5.65 -5.62
C ASN A 94 4.56 4.99 -4.95
N ASP A 95 5.41 5.85 -4.39
CA ASP A 95 6.48 5.43 -3.50
C ASP A 95 5.88 4.86 -2.21
N LEU A 96 6.61 3.93 -1.61
CA LEU A 96 6.13 3.10 -0.51
C LEU A 96 6.86 3.47 0.79
N PRO A 97 6.22 3.33 1.95
CA PRO A 97 6.92 3.52 3.22
C PRO A 97 8.07 2.50 3.34
N PRO A 98 9.19 2.87 3.98
CA PRO A 98 10.20 1.90 4.39
C PRO A 98 9.58 0.82 5.30
N VAL A 99 9.68 -0.44 4.89
CA VAL A 99 9.19 -1.61 5.66
C VAL A 99 10.27 -2.67 5.70
N SER A 100 10.47 -3.28 6.87
CA SER A 100 11.41 -4.38 7.10
C SER A 100 12.88 -4.02 6.80
N SER A 101 13.36 -4.23 5.57
CA SER A 101 14.75 -4.04 5.15
C SER A 101 14.82 -3.43 3.74
N PRO A 102 15.94 -2.78 3.37
CA PRO A 102 16.16 -2.32 2.00
C PRO A 102 15.94 -3.42 0.96
N SER A 103 16.53 -4.59 1.17
CA SER A 103 16.35 -5.77 0.30
C SER A 103 14.89 -6.24 0.17
N TYR A 104 14.07 -6.07 1.21
CA TYR A 104 12.64 -6.37 1.13
C TYR A 104 11.90 -5.34 0.28
N MET A 105 12.28 -4.06 0.37
CA MET A 105 11.69 -2.99 -0.43
C MET A 105 12.13 -3.06 -1.90
N GLU A 106 13.35 -3.51 -2.18
CA GLU A 106 13.81 -3.81 -3.54
C GLU A 106 12.87 -4.79 -4.25
N GLU A 107 12.35 -5.80 -3.55
CA GLU A 107 11.37 -6.76 -4.10
C GLU A 107 10.06 -6.11 -4.59
N TRP A 108 9.76 -4.88 -4.17
CA TRP A 108 8.59 -4.13 -4.66
C TRP A 108 8.91 -3.32 -5.93
N GLY A 109 10.18 -3.03 -6.23
CA GLY A 109 10.59 -2.26 -7.42
C GLY A 109 10.02 -0.84 -7.46
N SER A 110 10.22 -0.15 -8.58
CA SER A 110 9.74 1.22 -8.78
C SER A 110 8.23 1.30 -9.03
N PRO A 111 7.60 2.46 -8.77
CA PRO A 111 6.21 2.70 -9.12
C PRO A 111 5.92 2.41 -10.61
N MET A 112 4.71 1.93 -10.89
CA MET A 112 4.21 1.54 -12.21
C MET A 112 5.07 0.52 -12.98
N SER A 113 5.97 -0.20 -12.31
CA SER A 113 6.81 -1.20 -12.96
C SER A 113 6.12 -2.57 -13.06
N ARG A 114 6.52 -3.34 -14.08
CA ARG A 114 6.16 -4.78 -14.18
C ARG A 114 6.56 -5.56 -12.93
N TYR A 115 7.65 -5.15 -12.27
CA TYR A 115 8.15 -5.81 -11.08
C TYR A 115 7.23 -5.57 -9.87
N ARG A 116 6.77 -4.32 -9.66
CA ARG A 116 5.75 -3.94 -8.67
C ARG A 116 4.46 -4.73 -8.86
N TYR A 117 3.97 -4.80 -10.10
CA TYR A 117 2.79 -5.61 -10.45
C TYR A 117 2.98 -7.08 -10.07
N LYS A 118 4.07 -7.71 -10.51
CA LYS A 118 4.35 -9.13 -10.21
C LYS A 118 4.48 -9.39 -8.72
N LYS A 119 5.12 -8.48 -7.97
CA LYS A 119 5.23 -8.58 -6.51
C LYS A 119 3.87 -8.51 -5.84
N LEU A 120 3.04 -7.53 -6.18
CA LEU A 120 1.70 -7.38 -5.61
C LEU A 120 0.83 -8.60 -5.92
N HIS A 121 0.79 -9.01 -7.19
CA HIS A 121 0.03 -10.18 -7.66
C HIS A 121 0.48 -11.47 -6.94
N ARG A 122 1.79 -11.68 -6.79
CA ARG A 122 2.34 -12.82 -6.04
C ARG A 122 1.92 -12.80 -4.57
N VAL A 123 1.95 -11.64 -3.92
CA VAL A 123 1.56 -11.50 -2.51
C VAL A 123 0.08 -11.86 -2.30
N LEU A 124 -0.81 -11.36 -3.15
CA LEU A 124 -2.24 -11.70 -3.07
C LEU A 124 -2.49 -13.19 -3.31
N ASN A 125 -1.85 -13.79 -4.32
CA ASN A 125 -1.94 -15.24 -4.56
C ASN A 125 -1.40 -16.08 -3.40
N ALA A 126 -0.33 -15.63 -2.74
CA ALA A 126 0.19 -16.29 -1.55
C ALA A 126 -0.81 -16.23 -0.37
N PHE A 127 -1.61 -15.16 -0.25
CA PHE A 127 -2.68 -15.10 0.74
C PHE A 127 -3.78 -16.11 0.46
N VAL A 128 -4.20 -16.29 -0.79
CA VAL A 128 -5.19 -17.30 -1.17
C VAL A 128 -4.66 -18.70 -0.87
N THR A 129 -3.51 -19.05 -1.44
CA THR A 129 -2.95 -20.42 -1.33
C THR A 129 -2.54 -20.77 0.10
N GLY A 130 -2.01 -19.81 0.87
CA GLY A 130 -1.60 -20.02 2.26
C GLY A 130 -2.75 -20.14 3.26
N ASN A 131 -3.98 -19.81 2.87
CA ASN A 131 -5.14 -19.85 3.75
C ASN A 131 -6.29 -20.75 3.24
N GLN A 132 -6.16 -21.39 2.08
CA GLN A 132 -7.21 -22.21 1.45
C GLN A 132 -7.82 -23.30 2.35
N ASN A 133 -7.07 -23.80 3.34
CA ASN A 133 -7.50 -24.88 4.24
C ASN A 133 -7.86 -24.40 5.65
N LYS A 134 -7.97 -23.09 5.88
CA LYS A 134 -8.33 -22.54 7.20
C LYS A 134 -9.82 -22.32 7.30
N GLU A 135 -10.38 -22.60 8.46
CA GLU A 135 -11.78 -22.32 8.77
C GLU A 135 -12.03 -20.81 8.94
N ASN A 136 -13.25 -20.36 8.65
CA ASN A 136 -13.71 -18.98 8.84
C ASN A 136 -12.93 -17.91 8.03
N ILE A 137 -12.33 -18.32 6.91
CA ILE A 137 -11.53 -17.47 6.04
C ILE A 137 -12.15 -17.31 4.63
N GLU A 138 -13.31 -17.89 4.39
CA GLU A 138 -13.98 -17.99 3.10
C GLU A 138 -14.20 -16.59 2.50
N LYS A 139 -14.68 -15.65 3.32
CA LYS A 139 -14.84 -14.24 2.92
C LYS A 139 -13.51 -13.62 2.49
N ALA A 140 -12.44 -13.83 3.26
CA ALA A 140 -11.12 -13.28 2.92
C ALA A 140 -10.56 -13.89 1.63
N ILE A 141 -10.78 -15.19 1.38
CA ILE A 141 -10.40 -15.84 0.12
C ILE A 141 -11.14 -15.24 -1.07
N ILE A 142 -12.45 -15.01 -0.95
CA ILE A 142 -13.25 -14.37 -1.99
C ILE A 142 -12.70 -12.97 -2.27
N GLU A 143 -12.52 -12.15 -1.23
CA GLU A 143 -12.02 -10.79 -1.40
C GLU A 143 -10.60 -10.75 -1.97
N TRP A 144 -9.70 -11.65 -1.59
CA TRP A 144 -8.38 -11.75 -2.22
C TRP A 144 -8.46 -12.10 -3.71
N LYS A 145 -9.37 -13.00 -4.10
CA LYS A 145 -9.56 -13.36 -5.51
C LYS A 145 -10.13 -12.19 -6.32
N GLU A 146 -11.14 -11.50 -5.78
CA GLU A 146 -11.70 -10.28 -6.39
C GLU A 146 -10.62 -9.20 -6.56
N ASP A 147 -9.77 -9.02 -5.55
CA ASP A 147 -8.69 -8.04 -5.58
C ASP A 147 -7.58 -8.44 -6.58
N ILE A 148 -7.33 -9.74 -6.79
CA ILE A 148 -6.46 -10.24 -7.87
C ILE A 148 -7.07 -9.90 -9.24
N ASP A 149 -8.35 -10.22 -9.45
CA ASP A 149 -9.06 -9.90 -10.70
C ASP A 149 -9.04 -8.39 -10.97
N TYR A 150 -9.22 -7.57 -9.92
CA TYR A 150 -9.11 -6.12 -10.02
C TYR A 150 -7.73 -5.68 -10.54
N ILE A 151 -6.65 -6.20 -9.96
CA ILE A 151 -5.28 -5.88 -10.39
C ILE A 151 -5.03 -6.35 -11.82
N GLU A 152 -5.46 -7.56 -12.19
CA GLU A 152 -5.28 -8.07 -13.55
C GLU A 152 -6.01 -7.20 -14.59
N ASN A 153 -7.24 -6.80 -14.30
CA ASN A 153 -8.05 -6.02 -15.22
C ASN A 153 -7.59 -4.56 -15.35
N ASN A 154 -7.07 -3.96 -14.28
CA ASN A 154 -6.76 -2.53 -14.24
C ASN A 154 -5.28 -2.20 -14.42
N TRP A 155 -4.37 -3.14 -14.13
CA TRP A 155 -2.93 -2.86 -14.10
C TRP A 155 -2.11 -3.63 -15.12
N ARG A 156 -2.56 -4.81 -15.56
CA ARG A 156 -1.79 -5.64 -16.49
C ARG A 156 -1.39 -4.87 -17.76
N LEU A 157 -2.34 -4.25 -18.46
CA LEU A 157 -2.03 -3.50 -19.69
C LEU A 157 -1.32 -2.16 -19.45
N LYS A 158 -1.36 -1.61 -18.22
CA LYS A 158 -0.67 -0.36 -17.90
C LYS A 158 0.84 -0.54 -17.73
N VAL A 159 1.26 -1.75 -17.32
CA VAL A 159 2.67 -2.05 -17.03
C VAL A 159 3.29 -2.97 -18.09
N PHE A 160 2.49 -3.66 -18.91
CA PHE A 160 2.95 -4.48 -20.02
C PHE A 160 2.77 -3.78 -21.35
#